data_AF-A0A845LBP1-F1
#
_entry.id   AF-A0A845LBP1-F1
#
_cell.length_a   1.000
_cell.length_b   1.000
_cell.length_c   1.000
_cell.angle_alpha   90.00
_cell.angle_beta   90.00
_cell.angle_gamma   90.00
#
_symmetry.space_group_name_H-M   'P 1'
#
loop_
_entity.id
_entity.type
_entity.pdbx_description
1 polymer ?
#
loop_
_entity_poly.entity_id
_entity_poly.type
_entity_poly.pdbx_seq_one_letter_code
_entity_poly.pdbx_strand_id
1 'polypeptide(L)'
;MAFRETGNKFLNQGAVHAQRMIIIVEQALTGGNLMSFLEWDPKYSVNVPQLDKEHQTLLVMVNELHSAMKIGKGKEITEKLINQCVNYAQQHFQNEEKFMLQCKYADFDEHKKQHQLFVERVTELKKELTKNNFVLSSSMLQFLKSWFINHVVMVDKKYSVTINGCKIS
;
A
#
# COMPACT_ATOMS: atom_id res chain seq x y z
N MET A 1 -28.97 10.23 -33.15
CA MET A 1 -28.96 10.15 -31.67
C MET A 1 -27.83 9.24 -31.19
N ALA A 2 -26.58 9.61 -31.48
CA ALA A 2 -25.38 8.89 -31.02
C ALA A 2 -24.13 9.71 -31.37
N PHE A 3 -23.77 10.74 -30.60
CA PHE A 3 -22.45 11.39 -30.69
C PHE A 3 -22.18 12.36 -29.51
N ARG A 4 -22.71 12.06 -28.31
CA ARG A 4 -22.52 12.94 -27.14
C ARG A 4 -22.03 12.27 -25.85
N GLU A 5 -21.68 10.98 -25.88
CA GLU A 5 -21.25 10.27 -24.66
C GLU A 5 -19.76 9.87 -24.62
N THR A 6 -19.01 10.00 -25.72
CA THR A 6 -17.57 9.65 -25.73
C THR A 6 -16.63 10.80 -25.35
N GLY A 7 -17.11 12.05 -25.28
CA GLY A 7 -16.30 13.21 -24.94
C GLY A 7 -15.94 13.34 -23.45
N ASN A 8 -16.77 12.81 -22.55
CA ASN A 8 -16.59 12.98 -21.10
C ASN A 8 -15.62 11.96 -20.45
N LYS A 9 -15.23 10.90 -21.17
CA LYS A 9 -14.32 9.87 -20.64
C LYS A 9 -12.83 10.23 -20.84
N PHE A 10 -12.50 10.99 -21.89
CA PHE A 10 -11.12 11.40 -22.19
C PHE A 10 -10.69 12.67 -21.45
N LEU A 11 -11.59 13.62 -21.21
CA LEU A 11 -11.28 14.85 -20.47
C LEU A 11 -10.99 14.59 -18.99
N ASN A 12 -11.57 13.54 -18.40
CA ASN A 12 -11.39 13.22 -16.99
C ASN A 12 -10.06 12.47 -16.71
N GLN A 13 -9.51 11.74 -17.68
CA GLN A 13 -8.20 11.09 -17.51
C GLN A 13 -7.03 12.08 -17.64
N GLY A 14 -7.15 13.08 -18.53
CA GLY A 14 -6.18 14.17 -18.65
C GLY A 14 -6.15 15.08 -17.42
N ALA A 15 -7.32 15.37 -16.83
CA ALA A 15 -7.42 16.18 -15.61
C ALA A 15 -6.83 15.49 -14.38
N VAL A 16 -7.03 14.18 -14.20
CA VAL A 16 -6.45 13.42 -13.08
C VAL A 16 -4.93 13.26 -13.25
N HIS A 17 -4.41 13.18 -14.47
CA HIS A 17 -2.97 13.17 -14.74
C HIS A 17 -2.33 14.54 -14.54
N ALA A 18 -2.98 15.62 -14.99
CA ALA A 18 -2.53 16.99 -14.75
C ALA A 18 -2.56 17.36 -13.25
N GLN A 19 -3.59 16.93 -12.50
CA GLN A 19 -3.66 17.14 -11.06
C GLN A 19 -2.58 16.34 -10.30
N ARG A 20 -2.21 15.15 -10.77
CA ARG A 20 -1.07 14.38 -10.24
C ARG A 20 0.27 15.07 -10.52
N MET A 21 0.43 15.68 -11.69
CA MET A 21 1.66 16.42 -12.05
C MET A 21 1.80 17.74 -11.27
N ILE A 22 0.71 18.46 -11.02
CA ILE A 22 0.73 19.71 -10.23
C ILE A 22 1.22 19.45 -8.79
N ILE A 23 0.79 18.35 -8.16
CA ILE A 23 1.25 17.98 -6.81
C ILE A 23 2.76 17.70 -6.81
N ILE A 24 3.30 17.06 -7.85
CA ILE A 24 4.73 16.74 -7.96
C ILE A 24 5.56 18.03 -8.15
N VAL A 25 5.07 18.98 -8.96
CA VAL A 25 5.80 20.23 -9.25
C VAL A 25 5.72 21.22 -8.09
N GLU A 26 4.59 21.33 -7.38
CA GLU A 26 4.48 22.17 -6.18
C GLU A 26 5.36 21.66 -5.02
N GLN A 27 5.54 20.34 -4.90
CA GLN A 27 6.42 19.73 -3.90
C GLN A 27 7.90 20.00 -4.17
N ALA A 28 8.31 20.07 -5.45
CA ALA A 28 9.71 20.33 -5.83
C ALA A 28 10.19 21.77 -5.52
N LEU A 29 9.27 22.74 -5.40
CA LEU A 29 9.60 24.15 -5.19
C LEU A 29 9.75 24.56 -3.71
N THR A 30 9.36 23.70 -2.76
CA THR A 30 9.31 24.05 -1.33
C THR A 30 10.55 23.65 -0.51
N GLY A 31 11.61 23.12 -1.14
CA GLY A 31 12.92 22.94 -0.48
C GLY A 31 12.91 22.06 0.79
N GLY A 32 11.81 21.35 1.06
CA GLY A 32 11.75 20.34 2.10
C GLY A 32 12.39 19.08 1.56
N ASN A 33 13.55 18.70 2.10
CA ASN A 33 14.14 17.40 1.83
C ASN A 33 13.08 16.31 2.03
N LEU A 34 12.61 15.73 0.93
CA LEU A 34 11.58 14.70 0.89
C LEU A 34 12.22 13.36 1.27
N MET A 35 12.80 13.26 2.46
CA MET A 35 13.17 11.95 3.01
C MET A 35 11.87 11.16 3.13
N SER A 36 11.72 10.17 2.26
CA SER A 36 10.51 9.35 2.26
C SER A 36 10.40 8.61 3.60
N PHE A 37 9.18 8.47 4.10
CA PHE A 37 8.93 7.91 5.44
C PHE A 37 9.35 6.43 5.55
N LEU A 38 9.34 5.77 4.41
CA LEU A 38 9.91 4.46 4.11
C LEU A 38 10.64 4.53 2.77
N GLU A 39 11.82 3.93 2.69
CA GLU A 39 12.59 3.80 1.44
C GLU A 39 12.69 2.33 1.06
N TRP A 40 12.52 2.04 -0.23
CA TRP A 40 12.79 0.69 -0.72
C TRP A 40 14.29 0.43 -0.65
N ASP A 41 14.66 -0.67 0.00
CA ASP A 41 16.02 -1.18 0.00
C ASP A 41 16.02 -2.51 -0.76
N PRO A 42 16.95 -2.75 -1.72
CA PRO A 42 17.07 -4.02 -2.41
C PRO A 42 17.13 -5.24 -1.47
N LYS A 43 17.60 -5.08 -0.22
CA LYS A 43 17.58 -6.15 0.79
C LYS A 43 16.18 -6.60 1.20
N TYR A 44 15.13 -5.84 0.89
CA TYR A 44 13.74 -6.22 1.17
C TYR A 44 13.17 -7.17 0.13
N SER A 45 13.80 -7.30 -1.04
CA SER A 45 13.33 -8.18 -2.11
C SER A 45 13.19 -9.63 -1.62
N VAL A 46 12.10 -10.27 -2.03
CA VAL A 46 11.86 -11.70 -1.90
C VAL A 46 12.26 -12.46 -3.17
N ASN A 47 12.91 -11.79 -4.12
CA ASN A 47 13.36 -12.27 -5.42
C ASN A 47 12.24 -12.80 -6.33
N VAL A 48 10.99 -12.44 -6.05
CA VAL A 48 9.83 -12.76 -6.90
C VAL A 48 9.38 -11.44 -7.53
N PRO A 49 9.66 -11.18 -8.83
CA PRO A 49 9.46 -9.85 -9.43
C PRO A 49 8.05 -9.30 -9.29
N GLN A 50 7.03 -10.17 -9.30
CA GLN A 50 5.66 -9.77 -9.05
C GLN A 50 5.46 -9.27 -7.62
N LEU A 51 5.89 -10.04 -6.61
CA LEU A 51 5.70 -9.68 -5.19
C LEU A 51 6.54 -8.46 -4.81
N ASP A 52 7.77 -8.34 -5.30
CA ASP A 52 8.61 -7.16 -5.06
C ASP A 52 7.94 -5.87 -5.59
N LYS A 53 7.28 -5.95 -6.76
CA LYS A 53 6.53 -4.82 -7.31
C LYS A 53 5.32 -4.46 -6.45
N GLU A 54 4.64 -5.47 -5.89
CA GLU A 54 3.53 -5.27 -4.97
C GLU A 54 4.01 -4.61 -3.65
N HIS A 55 5.12 -5.09 -3.08
CA HIS A 55 5.75 -4.49 -1.89
C HIS A 55 6.18 -3.04 -2.13
N GLN A 56 6.81 -2.73 -3.26
CA GLN A 56 7.16 -1.35 -3.64
C GLN A 56 5.91 -0.47 -3.77
N THR A 57 4.83 -1.00 -4.33
CA THR A 57 3.56 -0.26 -4.46
C THR A 57 2.94 0.03 -3.08
N LEU A 58 2.94 -0.95 -2.17
CA LEU A 58 2.51 -0.75 -0.78
C LEU A 58 3.33 0.34 -0.08
N LEU A 59 4.66 0.31 -0.24
CA LEU A 59 5.55 1.33 0.31
C LEU A 59 5.21 2.74 -0.20
N VAL A 60 4.98 2.89 -1.50
CA VAL A 60 4.54 4.16 -2.10
C VAL A 60 3.22 4.63 -1.49
N MET A 61 2.23 3.76 -1.36
CA MET A 61 0.93 4.11 -0.76
C MET A 61 1.06 4.57 0.71
N VAL A 62 1.92 3.93 1.50
CA VAL A 62 2.19 4.34 2.89
C VAL A 62 2.87 5.71 2.94
N ASN A 63 3.80 5.98 2.03
CA ASN A 63 4.46 7.29 1.91
C ASN A 63 3.50 8.40 1.46
N GLU A 64 2.60 8.11 0.52
CA GLU A 64 1.54 9.03 0.09
C GLU A 64 0.61 9.38 1.25
N LEU A 65 0.22 8.37 2.05
CA LEU A 65 -0.60 8.57 3.24
C LEU A 65 0.11 9.46 4.28
N HIS A 66 1.38 9.18 4.58
CA HIS A 66 2.18 10.02 5.48
C HIS A 66 2.24 11.47 5.00
N SER A 67 2.49 11.67 3.70
CA SER A 67 2.60 13.00 3.11
C SER A 67 1.27 13.76 3.20
N ALA A 68 0.15 13.09 2.90
CA ALA A 68 -1.18 13.67 3.00
C ALA A 68 -1.53 14.08 4.44
N MET A 69 -1.19 13.24 5.42
CA MET A 69 -1.39 13.56 6.84
C MET A 69 -0.49 14.72 7.30
N LYS A 70 0.79 14.74 6.87
CA LYS A 70 1.76 15.76 7.27
C LYS A 70 1.38 17.17 6.79
N ILE A 71 0.88 17.29 5.57
CA ILE A 71 0.43 18.59 5.01
C ILE A 71 -1.01 18.93 5.38
N GLY A 72 -1.65 18.14 6.25
CA GLY A 72 -3.01 18.40 6.71
C GLY A 72 -4.07 18.31 5.61
N LYS A 73 -3.93 17.38 4.65
CA LYS A 73 -5.02 17.11 3.70
C LYS A 73 -6.29 16.76 4.47
N GLY A 74 -7.44 17.18 3.92
CA GLY A 74 -8.74 16.96 4.56
C GLY A 74 -9.08 15.48 4.73
N LYS A 75 -9.94 15.20 5.72
CA LYS A 75 -10.38 13.86 6.13
C LYS A 75 -10.73 12.94 4.97
N GLU A 76 -11.51 13.42 4.00
CA GLU A 76 -11.97 12.62 2.85
C GLU A 76 -10.81 12.07 2.01
N ILE A 77 -9.76 12.88 1.82
CA ILE A 77 -8.57 12.46 1.07
C ILE A 77 -7.82 11.39 1.85
N THR A 78 -7.64 11.59 3.15
CA THR A 78 -6.95 10.63 4.04
C THR A 78 -7.70 9.30 4.10
N GLU A 79 -9.02 9.32 4.28
CA GLU A 79 -9.86 8.12 4.28
C GLU A 79 -9.79 7.38 2.95
N LYS A 80 -9.81 8.10 1.82
CA LYS A 80 -9.63 7.52 0.50
C LYS A 80 -8.29 6.81 0.35
N LEU A 81 -7.18 7.45 0.76
CA LEU A 81 -5.85 6.85 0.68
C LEU A 81 -5.72 5.60 1.57
N ILE A 82 -6.30 5.64 2.77
CA ILE A 82 -6.37 4.46 3.66
C ILE A 82 -7.12 3.33 2.97
N ASN A 83 -8.31 3.60 2.42
CA ASN A 83 -9.09 2.59 1.73
C ASN A 83 -8.32 1.96 0.55
N GLN A 84 -7.61 2.78 -0.23
CA GLN A 84 -6.79 2.30 -1.34
C GLN A 84 -5.64 1.40 -0.86
N CYS A 85 -4.90 1.83 0.17
CA CYS A 85 -3.80 1.06 0.75
C CYS A 85 -4.27 -0.30 1.26
N VAL A 86 -5.41 -0.34 1.95
CA VAL A 86 -5.96 -1.55 2.58
C VAL A 86 -6.48 -2.53 1.54
N ASN A 87 -7.20 -2.04 0.52
CA ASN A 87 -7.67 -2.90 -0.56
C ASN A 87 -6.49 -3.49 -1.34
N TYR A 88 -5.43 -2.70 -1.55
CA TYR A 88 -4.22 -3.19 -2.22
C TYR A 88 -3.48 -4.23 -1.37
N ALA A 89 -3.37 -4.02 -0.06
CA ALA A 89 -2.78 -5.00 0.86
C ALA A 89 -3.55 -6.34 0.84
N GLN A 90 -4.88 -6.31 0.84
CA GLN A 90 -5.69 -7.53 0.73
C GLN A 90 -5.46 -8.27 -0.58
N GLN A 91 -5.34 -7.56 -1.70
CA GLN A 91 -5.02 -8.17 -3.00
C GLN A 91 -3.62 -8.79 -3.00
N HIS A 92 -2.65 -8.10 -2.42
CA HIS A 92 -1.29 -8.58 -2.25
C HIS A 92 -1.26 -9.88 -1.43
N PHE A 93 -1.95 -9.92 -0.29
CA PHE A 93 -2.04 -11.13 0.55
C PHE A 93 -2.63 -12.33 -0.21
N GLN A 94 -3.67 -12.10 -1.01
CA GLN A 94 -4.25 -13.17 -1.84
C GLN A 94 -3.24 -13.72 -2.85
N ASN A 95 -2.40 -12.85 -3.42
CA ASN A 95 -1.36 -13.27 -4.36
C ASN A 95 -0.29 -14.09 -3.64
N GLU A 96 0.23 -13.60 -2.51
CA GLU A 96 1.21 -14.33 -1.69
C GLU A 96 0.67 -15.68 -1.22
N GLU A 97 -0.56 -15.71 -0.69
CA GLU A 97 -1.23 -16.94 -0.26
C GLU A 97 -1.35 -17.94 -1.40
N LYS A 98 -1.63 -17.48 -2.62
CA LYS A 98 -1.65 -18.33 -3.82
C LYS A 98 -0.26 -18.91 -4.10
N PHE A 99 0.78 -18.10 -4.09
CA PHE A 99 2.17 -18.56 -4.28
C PHE A 99 2.56 -19.58 -3.20
N MET A 100 2.29 -19.27 -1.93
CA MET A 100 2.58 -20.14 -0.79
C MET A 100 1.86 -21.50 -0.90
N LEU A 101 0.59 -21.52 -1.28
CA LEU A 101 -0.18 -22.75 -1.47
C LEU A 101 0.35 -23.59 -2.64
N GLN A 102 0.62 -22.95 -3.79
CA GLN A 102 1.14 -23.64 -4.98
C GLN A 102 2.49 -24.31 -4.69
N CYS A 103 3.31 -23.66 -3.87
CA CYS A 103 4.66 -24.11 -3.53
C CYS A 103 4.73 -24.89 -2.21
N LYS A 104 3.58 -25.17 -1.58
CA LYS A 104 3.48 -25.94 -0.34
C LYS A 104 4.35 -25.37 0.78
N TYR A 105 4.33 -24.06 0.95
CA TYR A 105 5.05 -23.38 2.02
C TYR A 105 4.55 -23.86 3.39
N ALA A 106 5.47 -24.33 4.24
CA ALA A 106 5.13 -25.03 5.49
C ALA A 106 4.39 -24.15 6.49
N ASP A 107 4.75 -22.87 6.59
CA ASP A 107 4.18 -21.93 7.57
C ASP A 107 2.99 -21.13 7.01
N PHE A 108 2.31 -21.66 5.98
CA PHE A 108 1.19 -20.98 5.31
C PHE A 108 0.09 -20.51 6.28
N ASP A 109 -0.36 -21.39 7.18
CA ASP A 109 -1.49 -21.08 8.07
C ASP A 109 -1.16 -19.95 9.04
N GLU A 110 0.06 -19.95 9.60
CA GLU A 110 0.50 -18.88 10.49
C GLU A 110 0.71 -17.57 9.73
N HIS A 111 1.27 -17.62 8.53
CA HIS A 111 1.43 -16.43 7.68
C HIS A 111 0.06 -15.81 7.35
N LYS A 112 -0.90 -16.62 6.90
CA LYS A 112 -2.27 -16.18 6.61
C LYS A 112 -2.98 -15.59 7.83
N LYS A 113 -2.73 -16.13 9.02
CA LYS A 113 -3.26 -15.58 10.27
C LYS A 113 -2.75 -14.16 10.52
N GLN A 114 -1.48 -13.87 10.24
CA GLN A 114 -0.94 -12.51 10.33
C GLN A 114 -1.64 -11.55 9.36
N HIS A 115 -1.97 -11.99 8.14
CA HIS A 115 -2.78 -11.22 7.18
C HIS A 115 -4.18 -10.91 7.71
N GLN A 116 -4.84 -11.90 8.32
CA GLN A 116 -6.16 -11.70 8.92
C GLN A 116 -6.12 -10.68 10.05
N LEU A 117 -5.15 -10.80 10.96
CA LEU A 117 -4.93 -9.85 12.06
C LEU A 117 -4.65 -8.43 11.56
N PHE A 118 -3.92 -8.28 10.45
CA PHE A 118 -3.74 -6.97 9.81
C PHE A 118 -5.08 -6.37 9.39
N VAL A 119 -5.91 -7.12 8.65
CA VAL A 119 -7.19 -6.64 8.15
C VAL A 119 -8.13 -6.26 9.30
N GLU A 120 -8.17 -7.07 10.35
CA GLU A 120 -8.93 -6.79 11.57
C GLU A 120 -8.47 -5.48 12.21
N ARG A 121 -7.16 -5.34 12.45
CA ARG A 121 -6.59 -4.17 13.11
C ARG A 121 -6.82 -2.88 12.34
N VAL A 122 -6.62 -2.92 11.02
CA VAL A 122 -6.93 -1.79 10.14
C VAL A 122 -8.42 -1.43 10.21
N THR A 123 -9.30 -2.42 10.22
CA THR A 123 -10.75 -2.19 10.25
C THR A 123 -11.18 -1.51 11.55
N GLU A 124 -10.58 -1.90 12.68
CA GLU A 124 -10.76 -1.22 13.96
C GLU A 124 -10.30 0.25 13.89
N LEU A 125 -9.06 0.49 13.45
CA LEU A 125 -8.49 1.83 13.35
C LEU A 125 -9.31 2.73 12.41
N LYS A 126 -9.85 2.18 11.32
CA LYS A 126 -10.77 2.90 10.41
C LYS A 126 -12.08 3.31 11.10
N LYS A 127 -12.66 2.43 11.92
CA LYS A 127 -13.87 2.77 12.70
C LYS A 127 -13.58 3.91 13.66
N GLU A 128 -12.42 3.90 14.30
CA GLU A 128 -12.02 4.95 15.24
C GLU A 128 -11.82 6.30 14.52
N LEU A 129 -11.22 6.32 13.32
CA LEU A 129 -10.98 7.53 12.53
C LEU A 129 -12.24 8.34 12.21
N THR A 130 -13.40 7.68 12.12
CA THR A 130 -14.69 8.35 11.85
C THR A 130 -15.05 9.39 12.92
N LYS A 131 -14.45 9.31 14.13
CA LYS A 131 -14.67 10.21 15.28
C LYS A 131 -13.84 11.51 15.26
N ASN A 132 -13.23 11.88 14.13
CA ASN A 132 -12.55 13.18 13.91
C ASN A 132 -11.32 13.46 14.81
N ASN A 133 -10.57 12.44 15.21
CA ASN A 133 -9.39 12.63 16.06
C ASN A 133 -8.07 12.50 15.28
N PHE A 134 -7.33 13.61 15.14
CA PHE A 134 -6.01 13.67 14.50
C PHE A 134 -4.98 12.71 15.14
N VAL A 135 -5.15 12.37 16.42
CA VAL A 135 -4.31 11.36 17.11
C VAL A 135 -4.46 9.98 16.46
N LEU A 136 -5.65 9.64 15.96
CA LEU A 136 -5.92 8.34 15.36
C LEU A 136 -5.28 8.17 13.98
N SER A 137 -5.08 9.26 13.23
CA SER A 137 -4.32 9.22 11.97
C SER A 137 -2.86 8.85 12.17
N SER A 138 -2.24 9.34 13.26
CA SER A 138 -0.88 8.96 13.64
C SER A 138 -0.77 7.47 13.98
N SER A 139 -1.71 6.94 14.79
CA SER A 139 -1.73 5.52 15.15
C SER A 139 -1.90 4.60 13.92
N MET A 140 -2.76 4.99 12.97
CA MET A 140 -2.90 4.26 11.70
C MET A 140 -1.58 4.22 10.93
N LEU A 141 -0.92 5.37 10.76
CA LEU A 141 0.32 5.43 10.00
C LEU A 141 1.45 4.64 10.67
N GLN A 142 1.58 4.75 12.00
CA GLN A 142 2.57 3.99 12.76
C GLN A 142 2.33 2.48 12.63
N PHE A 143 1.07 2.05 12.72
CA PHE A 143 0.70 0.66 12.51
C PHE A 143 1.10 0.16 11.11
N LEU A 144 0.73 0.90 10.05
CA LEU A 144 1.07 0.51 8.68
C LEU A 144 2.59 0.44 8.45
N LYS A 145 3.35 1.39 9.00
CA LYS A 145 4.83 1.35 8.95
C LYS A 145 5.39 0.13 9.67
N SER A 146 4.97 -0.10 10.92
CA SER A 146 5.43 -1.25 11.70
C SER A 146 5.06 -2.56 11.02
N TRP A 147 3.86 -2.66 10.45
CA TRP A 147 3.44 -3.86 9.73
C TRP A 147 4.27 -4.07 8.46
N PHE A 148 4.53 -3.02 7.66
CA PHE A 148 5.41 -3.14 6.50
C PHE A 148 6.82 -3.63 6.89
N ILE A 149 7.43 -3.05 7.91
CA ILE A 149 8.78 -3.46 8.34
C ILE A 149 8.78 -4.86 8.95
N ASN A 150 7.81 -5.21 9.80
CA ASN A 150 7.86 -6.47 10.53
C ASN A 150 7.31 -7.64 9.73
N HIS A 151 6.38 -7.40 8.80
CA HIS A 151 5.77 -8.44 7.98
C HIS A 151 6.45 -8.49 6.61
N VAL A 152 6.30 -7.43 5.80
CA VAL A 152 6.78 -7.39 4.42
C VAL A 152 8.29 -7.56 4.31
N VAL A 153 9.06 -6.94 5.21
CA VAL A 153 10.52 -7.04 5.13
C VAL A 153 11.06 -8.31 5.80
N MET A 154 10.40 -8.83 6.84
CA MET A 154 10.98 -9.87 7.71
C MET A 154 10.26 -11.23 7.61
N VAL A 155 8.93 -11.25 7.59
CA VAL A 155 8.14 -12.50 7.52
C VAL A 155 8.11 -13.03 6.10
N ASP A 156 7.85 -12.17 5.12
CA ASP A 156 7.77 -12.53 3.70
C ASP A 156 9.09 -13.08 3.18
N LYS A 157 10.22 -12.57 3.70
CA LYS A 157 11.56 -13.10 3.40
C LYS A 157 11.67 -14.62 3.62
N LYS A 158 10.91 -15.19 4.57
CA LYS A 158 10.96 -16.61 4.93
C LYS A 158 10.40 -17.51 3.84
N TYR A 159 9.36 -17.08 3.12
CA TYR A 159 8.82 -17.88 2.01
C TYR A 159 9.72 -17.83 0.76
N SER A 160 10.67 -16.88 0.70
CA SER A 160 11.41 -16.55 -0.52
C SER A 160 12.13 -17.77 -1.11
N VAL A 161 12.82 -18.56 -0.27
CA VAL A 161 13.54 -19.76 -0.71
C VAL A 161 12.57 -20.79 -1.30
N THR A 162 11.43 -21.02 -0.64
CA THR A 162 10.43 -21.99 -1.08
C THR A 162 9.77 -21.57 -2.39
N ILE A 163 9.36 -20.31 -2.53
CA ILE A 163 8.69 -19.82 -3.74
C ILE A 163 9.66 -19.74 -4.92
N ASN A 164 10.91 -19.31 -4.73
CA ASN A 164 11.89 -19.25 -5.83
C ASN A 164 12.39 -20.63 -6.27
N GLY A 165 12.41 -21.62 -5.36
CA GLY A 165 12.73 -23.02 -5.70
C GLY A 165 11.58 -23.77 -6.37
N CYS A 166 10.37 -23.20 -6.31
CA CYS A 166 9.16 -23.77 -6.87
C CYS A 166 9.03 -23.38 -8.34
N LYS A 167 8.95 -24.38 -9.23
CA LYS A 167 8.69 -24.14 -10.65
C LYS A 167 7.20 -23.87 -10.83
N ILE A 168 6.81 -22.60 -10.74
CA ILE A 168 5.46 -22.17 -11.08
C ILE A 168 5.43 -21.94 -12.59
N SER A 169 4.72 -22.83 -13.29
CA SER A 169 4.50 -22.77 -14.74
C SER A 169 3.55 -21.65 -15.14
#